data_AF-A0A3D5DZK5-F1
#
_entry.id   AF-A0A3D5DZK5-F1
#
_cell.length_a   1.000
_cell.length_b   1.000
_cell.length_c   1.000
_cell.angle_alpha   90.00
_cell.angle_beta   90.00
_cell.angle_gamma   90.00
#
_symmetry.space_group_name_H-M   'P 1'
#
loop_
_entity.id
_entity.type
_entity.pdbx_description
1 polymer ?
#
loop_
_entity_poly.entity_id
_entity_poly.type
_entity_poly.pdbx_seq_one_letter_code
_entity_poly.pdbx_strand_id
1 'polypeptide(L)'
;MRACLFDLDGVLTQTAQLHAAAWKAMFDDYLRRRAERTGAPFVPFDLHADYDTYVDGKPRADGTASFLASRQITLPLGHSGDTPGTETVHGLGNAKNLIVLRMIADEGVGLIPGSLRYLQAVRDAGLASAVVSSSNNCQAVLAAAGIDMMVDVVIDGLAAAREQLPGKPAPDTYLATSRALGVPASQSAGFEDALAGVTA
;
A
#
# COMPACT_ATOMS: atom_id res chain seq x y z
N MET A 1 5.26 18.75 -21.83
CA MET A 1 4.67 17.97 -20.71
C MET A 1 3.23 18.43 -20.52
N ARG A 2 2.29 17.51 -20.30
CA ARG A 2 0.84 17.75 -20.18
C ARG A 2 0.20 17.05 -18.98
N ALA A 3 0.86 16.04 -18.41
CA ALA A 3 0.37 15.33 -17.22
C ALA A 3 1.50 15.02 -16.23
N CYS A 4 1.16 14.89 -14.95
CA CYS A 4 2.01 14.42 -13.87
C CYS A 4 1.36 13.23 -13.17
N LEU A 5 2.06 12.11 -13.11
CA LEU A 5 1.62 10.83 -12.56
C LEU A 5 2.40 10.57 -11.27
N PHE A 6 1.73 10.67 -10.14
CA PHE A 6 2.37 10.54 -8.82
C PHE A 6 2.14 9.12 -8.29
N ASP A 7 3.19 8.46 -7.79
CA ASP A 7 2.93 7.45 -6.76
C ASP A 7 2.32 8.11 -5.51
N LEU A 8 1.74 7.30 -4.63
CA LEU A 8 1.08 7.79 -3.43
C LEU A 8 2.00 7.74 -2.21
N ASP A 9 2.62 6.59 -1.98
CA ASP A 9 3.35 6.30 -0.75
C ASP A 9 4.80 6.74 -0.95
N GLY A 10 5.35 7.54 -0.03
CA GLY A 10 6.69 8.11 -0.18
C GLY A 10 6.80 9.28 -1.17
N VAL A 11 5.79 9.49 -2.02
CA VAL A 11 5.70 10.65 -2.93
C VAL A 11 4.73 11.71 -2.43
N LEU A 12 3.43 11.42 -2.28
CA LEU A 12 2.43 12.37 -1.78
C LEU A 12 2.20 12.24 -0.28
N THR A 13 2.30 11.01 0.24
CA THR A 13 1.94 10.66 1.61
C THR A 13 3.02 9.81 2.28
N GLN A 14 3.00 9.72 3.61
CA GLN A 14 3.94 8.95 4.42
C GLN A 14 3.21 7.81 5.16
N THR A 15 2.76 6.80 4.42
CA THR A 15 1.97 5.68 4.98
C THR A 15 2.82 4.49 5.43
N ALA A 16 4.13 4.47 5.12
CA ALA A 16 5.02 3.36 5.46
C ALA A 16 5.02 3.04 6.97
N GLN A 17 5.10 4.06 7.82
CA GLN A 17 5.06 3.89 9.28
C GLN A 17 3.72 3.33 9.76
N LEU A 18 2.61 3.81 9.18
CA LEU A 18 1.26 3.31 9.47
C LEU A 18 1.13 1.83 9.06
N HIS A 19 1.68 1.46 7.90
CA HIS A 19 1.68 0.07 7.45
C HIS A 19 2.52 -0.84 8.36
N ALA A 20 3.70 -0.41 8.78
CA ALA A 20 4.54 -1.15 9.71
C ALA A 20 3.84 -1.33 11.07
N ALA A 21 3.23 -0.27 11.61
CA ALA A 21 2.45 -0.32 12.85
C ALA A 21 1.26 -1.30 12.75
N ALA A 22 0.54 -1.30 11.62
CA ALA A 22 -0.57 -2.21 11.39
C ALA A 22 -0.12 -3.68 11.28
N TRP A 23 1.05 -3.95 10.70
CA TRP A 23 1.64 -5.29 10.70
C TRP A 23 1.95 -5.77 12.11
N LYS A 24 2.63 -4.94 12.90
CA LYS A 24 2.94 -5.24 14.29
C LYS A 24 1.68 -5.53 15.10
N ALA A 25 0.67 -4.67 15.01
CA ALA A 25 -0.58 -4.85 15.72
C ALA A 25 -1.27 -6.18 15.37
N MET A 26 -1.32 -6.53 14.08
CA MET A 26 -1.91 -7.79 13.64
C MET A 26 -1.13 -9.00 14.12
N PHE A 27 0.19 -9.02 13.94
CA PHE A 27 1.01 -10.16 14.37
C PHE A 27 1.03 -10.32 15.88
N ASP A 28 1.12 -9.23 16.64
CA ASP A 28 1.12 -9.30 18.10
C ASP A 28 -0.21 -9.83 18.65
N ASP A 29 -1.35 -9.44 18.05
CA ASP A 29 -2.67 -10.00 18.40
C ASP A 29 -2.71 -11.51 18.10
N TYR A 30 -2.29 -11.92 16.91
CA TYR A 30 -2.25 -13.33 16.52
C TYR A 30 -1.34 -14.16 17.45
N LEU A 31 -0.11 -13.72 17.67
CA LEU A 31 0.89 -14.42 18.48
C LEU A 31 0.46 -14.50 19.94
N ARG A 32 -0.21 -13.47 20.48
CA ARG A 32 -0.74 -13.48 21.85
C ARG A 32 -1.85 -14.51 22.02
N ARG A 33 -2.87 -14.50 21.14
CA ARG A 33 -3.95 -15.49 21.18
C ARG A 33 -3.44 -16.92 20.99
N ARG A 34 -2.44 -17.09 20.13
CA ARG A 34 -1.78 -18.38 19.94
C ARG A 34 -1.05 -18.84 21.20
N ALA A 35 -0.28 -17.96 21.83
CA ALA A 35 0.44 -18.25 23.08
C ALA A 35 -0.51 -18.68 24.20
N GLU A 36 -1.64 -17.99 24.36
CA GLU A 36 -2.70 -18.35 25.31
C GLU A 36 -3.28 -19.75 25.03
N ARG A 37 -3.46 -20.11 23.76
CA ARG A 37 -4.02 -21.42 23.36
C ARG A 37 -3.04 -22.57 23.46
N THR A 38 -1.76 -22.36 23.14
CA THR A 38 -0.76 -23.45 23.05
C THR A 38 0.17 -23.53 24.25
N GLY A 39 0.19 -22.51 25.11
CA GLY A 39 1.17 -22.38 26.20
C GLY A 39 2.59 -22.03 25.74
N ALA A 40 2.79 -21.73 24.46
CA ALA A 40 4.07 -21.25 23.94
C ALA A 40 4.35 -19.82 24.42
N PRO A 41 5.64 -19.40 24.55
CA PRO A 41 5.96 -18.03 24.92
C PRO A 41 5.49 -17.03 23.86
N PHE A 42 4.89 -15.93 24.30
CA PHE A 42 4.63 -14.78 23.44
C PHE A 42 5.93 -14.00 23.21
N VAL A 43 6.36 -13.93 21.95
CA VAL A 43 7.46 -13.08 21.50
C VAL A 43 6.88 -12.08 20.51
N PRO A 44 6.89 -10.77 20.80
CA PRO A 44 6.28 -9.78 19.93
C PRO A 44 7.01 -9.66 18.59
N PHE A 45 6.29 -9.18 17.58
CA PHE A 45 6.85 -8.73 16.31
C PHE A 45 7.71 -7.48 16.56
N ASP A 46 8.98 -7.55 16.17
CA ASP A 46 9.88 -6.40 16.19
C ASP A 46 9.63 -5.50 14.99
N LEU A 47 9.24 -4.25 15.25
CA LEU A 47 8.83 -3.32 14.21
C LEU A 47 9.95 -2.99 13.20
N HIS A 48 11.21 -3.18 13.58
CA HIS A 48 12.35 -2.89 12.73
C HIS A 48 12.99 -4.18 12.22
N ALA A 49 13.47 -5.04 13.13
CA ALA A 49 14.22 -6.23 12.75
C ALA A 49 13.37 -7.25 11.99
N ASP A 50 12.15 -7.54 12.46
CA ASP A 50 11.27 -8.49 11.78
C ASP A 50 10.66 -7.88 10.51
N TYR A 51 10.33 -6.58 10.53
CA TYR A 51 9.78 -5.90 9.37
C TYR A 51 10.76 -5.89 8.20
N ASP A 52 11.97 -5.38 8.41
CA ASP A 52 12.98 -5.25 7.35
C ASP A 52 13.39 -6.63 6.78
N THR A 53 13.48 -7.64 7.64
CA THR A 53 13.92 -8.98 7.23
C THR A 53 12.81 -9.78 6.53
N TYR A 54 11.58 -9.73 7.07
CA TYR A 54 10.55 -10.67 6.68
C TYR A 54 9.41 -10.06 5.87
N VAL A 55 9.13 -8.77 6.00
CA VAL A 55 7.92 -8.13 5.45
C VAL A 55 8.25 -7.12 4.36
N ASP A 56 9.28 -6.30 4.55
CA ASP A 56 9.57 -5.18 3.66
C ASP A 56 9.88 -5.65 2.22
N GLY A 57 9.41 -4.87 1.24
CA GLY A 57 9.58 -5.16 -0.19
C GLY A 57 8.86 -6.42 -0.71
N LYS A 58 8.12 -7.17 0.10
CA LYS A 58 7.42 -8.39 -0.32
C LYS A 58 5.92 -8.17 -0.55
N PRO A 59 5.30 -8.94 -1.46
CA PRO A 59 3.85 -9.06 -1.51
C PRO A 59 3.26 -9.42 -0.13
N ARG A 60 2.05 -8.93 0.16
CA ARG A 60 1.42 -9.08 1.49
C ARG A 60 1.35 -10.53 1.98
N ALA A 61 0.96 -11.45 1.10
CA ALA A 61 0.87 -12.87 1.43
C ALA A 61 2.24 -13.45 1.75
N ASP A 62 3.24 -13.13 0.92
CA ASP A 62 4.62 -13.60 1.09
C ASP A 62 5.26 -13.04 2.36
N GLY A 63 5.05 -11.76 2.67
CA GLY A 63 5.53 -11.15 3.92
C GLY A 63 4.89 -11.80 5.16
N THR A 64 3.58 -12.07 5.09
CA THR A 64 2.86 -12.78 6.17
C THR A 64 3.42 -14.19 6.38
N ALA A 65 3.54 -14.96 5.31
CA ALA A 65 4.06 -16.33 5.38
C ALA A 65 5.54 -16.35 5.82
N SER A 66 6.35 -15.43 5.30
CA SER A 66 7.78 -15.31 5.63
C SER A 66 8.00 -15.01 7.10
N PHE A 67 7.22 -14.11 7.70
CA PHE A 67 7.35 -13.82 9.13
C PHE A 67 6.90 -15.01 9.99
N LEU A 68 5.74 -15.61 9.68
CA LEU A 68 5.24 -16.75 10.46
C LEU A 68 6.21 -17.94 10.41
N ALA A 69 6.81 -18.22 9.26
CA ALA A 69 7.83 -19.25 9.11
C ALA A 69 9.06 -18.99 9.99
N SER A 70 9.47 -17.73 10.20
CA SER A 70 10.57 -17.38 11.12
C SER A 70 10.27 -17.73 12.58
N ARG A 71 8.98 -17.90 12.91
CA ARG A 71 8.48 -18.34 14.22
C ARG A 71 8.05 -19.80 14.23
N GLN A 72 8.43 -20.58 13.20
CA GLN A 72 8.04 -21.99 13.03
C GLN A 72 6.52 -22.19 12.98
N ILE A 73 5.79 -21.20 12.48
CA ILE A 73 4.34 -21.22 12.30
C ILE A 73 4.06 -21.35 10.81
N THR A 74 3.33 -22.40 10.43
CA THR A 74 2.84 -22.59 9.07
C THR A 74 1.32 -22.50 9.10
N LEU A 75 0.78 -21.57 8.31
CA LEU A 75 -0.65 -21.45 8.07
C LEU A 75 -0.97 -21.79 6.61
N PRO A 76 -2.14 -22.36 6.32
CA PRO A 76 -2.62 -22.48 4.95
C PRO A 76 -2.69 -21.09 4.29
N LEU A 77 -2.46 -21.03 2.97
CA LEU A 77 -2.55 -19.77 2.22
C LEU A 77 -3.95 -19.14 2.40
N GLY A 78 -5.01 -19.96 2.32
CA GLY A 78 -6.40 -19.52 2.40
C GLY A 78 -6.89 -18.92 1.08
N HIS A 79 -7.91 -18.06 1.16
CA HIS A 79 -8.51 -17.38 0.01
C HIS A 79 -8.64 -15.89 0.28
N SER A 80 -8.66 -15.07 -0.77
CA SER A 80 -8.81 -13.60 -0.63
C SER A 80 -10.08 -13.17 0.10
N GLY A 81 -11.13 -13.99 0.05
CA GLY A 81 -12.41 -13.78 0.75
C GLY A 81 -12.44 -14.28 2.20
N ASP A 82 -11.32 -14.73 2.76
CA ASP A 82 -11.27 -15.17 4.15
C ASP A 82 -11.66 -14.05 5.12
N THR A 83 -12.49 -14.41 6.10
CA THR A 83 -12.86 -13.50 7.18
C THR A 83 -11.59 -12.97 7.85
N PRO A 84 -11.47 -11.65 8.10
CA PRO A 84 -10.32 -11.07 8.79
C PRO A 84 -10.03 -11.80 10.12
N GLY A 85 -8.78 -12.27 10.27
CA GLY A 85 -8.31 -12.98 11.46
C GLY A 85 -8.46 -14.50 11.40
N THR A 86 -8.99 -15.06 10.29
CA THR A 86 -8.93 -16.50 10.03
C THR A 86 -7.46 -16.96 10.07
N GLU A 87 -7.16 -18.14 10.63
CA GLU A 87 -5.80 -18.72 10.71
C GLU A 87 -5.31 -19.22 9.32
N THR A 88 -5.31 -18.31 8.35
CA THR A 88 -4.75 -18.43 7.01
C THR A 88 -3.87 -17.20 6.74
N VAL A 89 -2.97 -17.31 5.78
CA VAL A 89 -2.14 -16.16 5.33
C VAL A 89 -3.02 -15.01 4.85
N HIS A 90 -4.05 -15.30 4.05
CA HIS A 90 -5.01 -14.28 3.59
C HIS A 90 -5.87 -13.72 4.73
N GLY A 91 -6.33 -14.54 5.66
CA GLY A 91 -7.14 -14.10 6.80
C GLY A 91 -6.40 -13.10 7.69
N LEU A 92 -5.12 -13.36 7.98
CA LEU A 92 -4.27 -12.42 8.72
C LEU A 92 -3.97 -11.14 7.91
N GLY A 93 -3.70 -11.27 6.61
CA GLY A 93 -3.56 -10.12 5.71
C GLY A 93 -4.81 -9.23 5.68
N ASN A 94 -6.00 -9.83 5.73
CA ASN A 94 -7.28 -9.13 5.78
C ASN A 94 -7.50 -8.44 7.13
N ALA A 95 -7.10 -9.05 8.26
CA ALA A 95 -7.09 -8.39 9.57
C ALA A 95 -6.17 -7.17 9.60
N LYS A 96 -4.95 -7.29 9.06
CA LYS A 96 -4.03 -6.16 8.92
C LYS A 96 -4.66 -5.03 8.08
N ASN A 97 -5.39 -5.37 7.02
CA ASN A 97 -6.05 -4.36 6.18
C ASN A 97 -7.12 -3.56 6.96
N LEU A 98 -7.91 -4.23 7.81
CA LEU A 98 -8.86 -3.53 8.68
C LEU A 98 -8.15 -2.56 9.65
N ILE A 99 -7.02 -2.98 10.22
CA ILE A 99 -6.22 -2.12 11.11
C ILE A 99 -5.70 -0.90 10.35
N VAL A 100 -5.19 -1.08 9.13
CA VAL A 100 -4.76 0.04 8.27
C VAL A 100 -5.90 1.03 8.03
N LEU A 101 -7.06 0.54 7.59
CA LEU A 101 -8.20 1.41 7.30
C LEU A 101 -8.68 2.14 8.55
N ARG A 102 -8.63 1.49 9.72
CA ARG A 102 -8.95 2.10 11.01
C ARG A 102 -7.95 3.20 11.38
N MET A 103 -6.65 2.93 11.27
CA MET A 103 -5.59 3.93 11.52
C MET A 103 -5.74 5.14 10.60
N ILE A 104 -5.99 4.92 9.30
CA ILE A 104 -6.22 6.00 8.33
C ILE A 104 -7.43 6.85 8.76
N ALA A 105 -8.52 6.23 9.21
CA ALA A 105 -9.73 6.94 9.61
C ALA A 105 -9.57 7.71 10.93
N ASP A 106 -8.85 7.15 11.91
CA ASP A 106 -8.74 7.71 13.25
C ASP A 106 -7.57 8.71 13.38
N GLU A 107 -6.44 8.42 12.74
CA GLU A 107 -5.18 9.17 12.87
C GLU A 107 -4.87 10.04 11.64
N GLY A 108 -5.54 9.78 10.52
CA GLY A 108 -5.24 10.41 9.24
C GLY A 108 -4.00 9.83 8.57
N VAL A 109 -3.45 10.58 7.61
CA VAL A 109 -2.22 10.21 6.89
C VAL A 109 -1.26 11.38 6.83
N GLY A 110 0.03 11.11 7.00
CA GLY A 110 1.07 12.12 6.85
C GLY A 110 1.18 12.57 5.39
N LEU A 111 1.19 13.88 5.16
CA LEU A 111 1.42 14.48 3.85
C LEU A 111 2.89 14.88 3.69
N ILE A 112 3.40 14.83 2.46
CA ILE A 112 4.73 15.37 2.13
C ILE A 112 4.54 16.82 1.65
N PRO A 113 4.90 17.85 2.44
CA PRO A 113 4.52 19.24 2.13
C PRO A 113 5.12 19.75 0.82
N GLY A 114 6.33 19.30 0.46
CA GLY A 114 6.97 19.64 -0.80
C GLY A 114 6.18 19.13 -2.01
N SER A 115 5.76 17.86 -1.95
CA SER A 115 4.99 17.22 -3.00
C SER A 115 3.59 17.81 -3.12
N LEU A 116 2.95 18.15 -2.00
CA LEU A 116 1.64 18.82 -2.04
C LEU A 116 1.71 20.20 -2.71
N ARG A 117 2.74 21.00 -2.40
CA ARG A 117 2.97 22.28 -3.10
C ARG A 117 3.19 22.06 -4.60
N TYR A 118 3.89 21.00 -4.98
CA TYR A 118 4.12 20.68 -6.38
C TYR A 118 2.84 20.21 -7.08
N LEU A 119 2.02 19.35 -6.44
CA LEU A 119 0.72 18.94 -6.96
C LEU A 119 -0.20 20.15 -7.17
N GLN A 120 -0.21 21.11 -6.24
CA GLN A 120 -0.95 22.36 -6.42
C GLN A 120 -0.42 23.16 -7.63
N ALA A 121 0.90 23.29 -7.77
CA ALA A 121 1.50 24.00 -8.91
C ALA A 121 1.19 23.32 -10.27
N VAL A 122 1.11 21.99 -10.32
CA VAL A 122 0.67 21.23 -11.50
C VAL A 122 -0.75 21.63 -11.89
N ARG A 123 -1.67 21.70 -10.92
CA ARG A 123 -3.05 22.11 -11.15
C ARG A 123 -3.16 23.57 -11.60
N ASP A 124 -2.45 24.47 -10.94
CA ASP A 124 -2.44 25.91 -11.26
C ASP A 124 -1.91 26.16 -12.68
N ALA A 125 -1.00 25.29 -13.16
CA ALA A 125 -0.49 25.31 -14.53
C ALA A 125 -1.43 24.68 -15.57
N GLY A 126 -2.59 24.16 -15.17
CA GLY A 126 -3.55 23.49 -16.05
C GLY A 126 -3.05 22.14 -16.60
N LEU A 127 -2.08 21.52 -15.92
CA LEU A 127 -1.60 20.18 -16.26
C LEU A 127 -2.50 19.13 -15.61
N ALA A 128 -2.70 18.01 -16.29
CA ALA A 128 -3.46 16.90 -15.74
C ALA A 128 -2.67 16.19 -14.63
N SER A 129 -3.37 15.71 -13.62
CA SER A 129 -2.80 15.10 -12.42
C SER A 129 -3.41 13.72 -12.19
N ALA A 130 -2.57 12.74 -11.89
CA ALA A 130 -3.06 11.40 -11.55
C ALA A 130 -2.24 10.74 -10.46
N VAL A 131 -2.85 9.79 -9.77
CA VAL A 131 -2.19 8.92 -8.80
C VAL A 131 -2.12 7.49 -9.34
N VAL A 132 -0.94 6.88 -9.24
CA VAL A 132 -0.64 5.52 -9.69
C VAL A 132 -0.04 4.73 -8.54
N SER A 133 -0.86 3.93 -7.84
CA SER A 133 -0.45 3.22 -6.62
C SER A 133 -0.70 1.71 -6.73
N SER A 134 0.17 0.90 -6.13
CA SER A 134 -0.04 -0.54 -5.96
C SER A 134 -0.98 -0.88 -4.79
N SER A 135 -1.32 0.13 -3.96
CA SER A 135 -2.12 -0.05 -2.76
C SER A 135 -3.61 -0.20 -3.09
N ASN A 136 -4.27 -1.18 -2.46
CA ASN A 136 -5.74 -1.30 -2.49
C ASN A 136 -6.44 -0.26 -1.61
N ASN A 137 -5.70 0.52 -0.82
CA ASN A 137 -6.25 1.52 0.10
C ASN A 137 -6.03 2.96 -0.41
N CYS A 138 -5.58 3.13 -1.65
CA CYS A 138 -5.26 4.42 -2.27
C CYS A 138 -6.38 5.46 -2.07
N GLN A 139 -7.62 5.10 -2.39
CA GLN A 139 -8.79 5.98 -2.24
C GLN A 139 -9.00 6.44 -0.78
N ALA A 140 -8.85 5.53 0.19
CA ALA A 140 -9.00 5.87 1.61
C ALA A 140 -7.90 6.83 2.07
N VAL A 141 -6.67 6.64 1.59
CA VAL A 141 -5.54 7.52 1.88
C VAL A 141 -5.77 8.91 1.26
N LEU A 142 -6.20 9.00 0.00
CA LEU A 142 -6.47 10.27 -0.67
C LEU A 142 -7.59 11.07 0.04
N ALA A 143 -8.65 10.38 0.46
CA ALA A 143 -9.75 10.98 1.20
C ALA A 143 -9.30 11.48 2.58
N ALA A 144 -8.54 10.66 3.33
CA ALA A 144 -8.01 11.05 4.64
C ALA A 144 -6.98 12.18 4.55
N ALA A 145 -6.23 12.24 3.45
CA ALA A 145 -5.30 13.32 3.12
C ALA A 145 -6.00 14.63 2.69
N GLY A 146 -7.27 14.56 2.28
CA GLY A 146 -8.02 15.70 1.73
C GLY A 146 -7.47 16.19 0.38
N ILE A 147 -6.88 15.30 -0.43
CA ILE A 147 -6.29 15.63 -1.73
C ILE A 147 -6.96 14.91 -2.91
N ASP A 148 -8.07 14.23 -2.67
CA ASP A 148 -8.89 13.55 -3.67
C ASP A 148 -9.32 14.50 -4.80
N MET A 149 -9.79 15.70 -4.44
CA MET A 149 -10.20 16.74 -5.40
C MET A 149 -9.03 17.35 -6.18
N MET A 150 -7.79 17.06 -5.79
CA MET A 150 -6.59 17.53 -6.46
C MET A 150 -6.12 16.59 -7.57
N VAL A 151 -6.74 15.43 -7.73
CA VAL A 151 -6.31 14.36 -8.64
C VAL A 151 -7.41 14.06 -9.67
N ASP A 152 -7.08 14.07 -10.96
CA ASP A 152 -8.06 13.88 -12.03
C ASP A 152 -8.34 12.38 -12.31
N VAL A 153 -7.32 11.53 -12.17
CA VAL A 153 -7.41 10.08 -12.38
C VAL A 153 -6.66 9.34 -11.28
N VAL A 154 -7.22 8.23 -10.81
CA VAL A 154 -6.55 7.30 -9.90
C VAL A 154 -6.55 5.90 -10.51
N ILE A 155 -5.36 5.33 -10.67
CA ILE A 155 -5.17 3.90 -10.95
C ILE A 155 -4.50 3.29 -9.73
N ASP A 156 -5.27 2.55 -8.94
CA ASP A 156 -4.82 1.90 -7.71
C ASP A 156 -4.76 0.36 -7.85
N GLY A 157 -4.40 -0.33 -6.77
CA GLY A 157 -4.30 -1.80 -6.78
C GLY A 157 -5.63 -2.50 -7.10
N LEU A 158 -6.77 -1.89 -6.77
CA LEU A 158 -8.10 -2.43 -7.09
C LEU A 158 -8.43 -2.23 -8.58
N ALA A 159 -8.11 -1.07 -9.15
CA ALA A 159 -8.24 -0.81 -10.58
C ALA A 159 -7.32 -1.75 -11.39
N ALA A 160 -6.05 -1.88 -10.97
CA ALA A 160 -5.09 -2.77 -11.60
C ALA A 160 -5.57 -4.24 -11.58
N ALA A 161 -6.09 -4.72 -10.45
CA ALA A 161 -6.64 -6.08 -10.36
C ALA A 161 -7.86 -6.28 -11.28
N ARG A 162 -8.77 -5.30 -11.34
CA ARG A 162 -9.98 -5.35 -12.18
C ARG A 162 -9.64 -5.39 -13.67
N GLU A 163 -8.64 -4.62 -14.08
CA GLU A 163 -8.19 -4.49 -15.47
C GLU A 163 -7.06 -5.46 -15.82
N GLN A 164 -6.67 -6.34 -14.88
CA GLN A 164 -5.58 -7.32 -15.04
C GLN A 164 -4.25 -6.67 -15.47
N LEU A 165 -3.96 -5.49 -14.92
CA LEU A 165 -2.73 -4.76 -15.20
C LEU A 165 -1.59 -5.33 -14.36
N PRO A 166 -0.49 -5.78 -14.99
CA PRO A 166 0.74 -6.08 -14.28
C PRO A 166 1.19 -4.91 -13.39
N GLY A 167 1.56 -5.22 -12.15
CA GLY A 167 2.10 -4.22 -11.21
C GLY A 167 3.53 -3.82 -11.55
N LYS A 168 4.01 -2.74 -10.93
CA LYS A 168 5.41 -2.29 -10.98
C LYS A 168 6.36 -3.48 -10.72
N PRO A 169 7.43 -3.67 -11.49
CA PRO A 169 8.06 -2.73 -12.44
C PRO A 169 7.48 -2.73 -13.86
N ALA A 170 6.39 -3.44 -14.12
CA ALA A 170 5.74 -3.35 -15.42
C ALA A 170 5.06 -1.97 -15.59
N PRO A 171 5.11 -1.38 -16.80
CA PRO A 171 4.62 -0.02 -17.05
C PRO A 171 3.09 0.08 -17.14
N ASP A 172 2.38 -1.05 -17.09
CA ASP A 172 0.96 -1.16 -17.44
C ASP A 172 0.05 -0.20 -16.66
N THR A 173 0.32 -0.02 -15.36
CA THR A 173 -0.44 0.92 -14.51
C THR A 173 -0.23 2.39 -14.92
N TYR A 174 0.99 2.79 -15.27
CA TYR A 174 1.29 4.14 -15.79
C TYR A 174 0.73 4.36 -17.21
N LEU A 175 0.80 3.33 -18.07
CA LEU A 175 0.22 3.38 -19.40
C LEU A 175 -1.31 3.45 -19.35
N ALA A 176 -1.95 2.70 -18.45
CA ALA A 176 -3.39 2.78 -18.21
C ALA A 176 -3.79 4.17 -17.71
N THR A 177 -3.02 4.75 -16.80
CA THR A 177 -3.25 6.11 -16.30
C THR A 177 -3.16 7.14 -17.42
N SER A 178 -2.12 7.05 -18.26
CA SER A 178 -1.95 7.93 -19.42
C SER A 178 -3.14 7.82 -20.40
N ARG A 179 -3.63 6.60 -20.66
CA ARG A 179 -4.85 6.38 -21.47
C ARG A 179 -6.09 7.01 -20.83
N ALA A 180 -6.29 6.82 -19.53
CA ALA A 180 -7.44 7.36 -18.80
C ALA A 180 -7.45 8.90 -18.79
N LEU A 181 -6.27 9.54 -18.74
CA LEU A 181 -6.13 10.99 -18.88
C LEU A 181 -6.29 11.50 -20.32
N GLY A 182 -6.26 10.62 -21.33
CA GLY A 182 -6.17 11.03 -22.72
C GLY A 182 -4.86 11.75 -23.08
N VAL A 183 -3.78 11.51 -22.32
CA VAL A 183 -2.47 12.12 -22.51
C VAL A 183 -1.45 11.04 -22.90
N PRO A 184 -0.72 11.17 -24.02
CA PRO A 184 0.33 10.21 -24.37
C PRO A 184 1.39 10.12 -23.27
N ALA A 185 1.87 8.91 -22.97
CA ALA A 185 2.88 8.70 -21.92
C ALA A 185 4.16 9.53 -22.14
N SER A 186 4.54 9.78 -23.41
CA SER A 186 5.66 10.66 -23.78
C SER A 186 5.47 12.14 -23.43
N GLN A 187 4.26 12.53 -23.03
CA GLN A 187 3.91 13.87 -22.55
C GLN A 187 3.58 13.88 -21.06
N SER A 188 3.77 12.76 -20.36
CA SER A 188 3.59 12.62 -18.92
C SER A 188 4.94 12.59 -18.20
N ALA A 189 4.98 13.01 -16.94
CA ALA A 189 6.10 12.78 -16.04
C ALA A 189 5.65 11.93 -14.85
N GLY A 190 6.37 10.86 -14.55
CA GLY A 190 6.17 10.01 -13.38
C GLY A 190 7.00 10.50 -12.18
N PHE A 191 6.42 10.45 -10.98
CA PHE A 191 7.09 10.77 -9.72
C PHE A 191 7.00 9.55 -8.82
N GLU A 192 8.16 9.06 -8.38
CA GLU A 192 8.32 7.77 -7.70
C GLU A 192 9.46 7.83 -6.68
N ASP A 193 9.35 7.00 -5.65
CA ASP A 193 10.35 6.85 -4.57
C ASP A 193 11.03 5.47 -4.59
N ALA A 194 10.52 4.51 -5.37
CA ALA A 194 11.05 3.16 -5.46
C ALA A 194 11.63 2.84 -6.84
N LEU A 195 12.71 2.04 -6.88
CA LEU A 195 13.34 1.60 -8.14
C LEU A 195 12.37 0.86 -9.07
N ALA A 196 11.51 0.00 -8.50
CA ALA A 196 10.50 -0.71 -9.29
C ALA A 196 9.53 0.27 -9.97
N GLY A 197 9.16 1.36 -9.29
CA GLY A 197 8.31 2.39 -9.86
C GLY A 197 9.01 3.28 -10.87
N VAL A 198 10.26 3.67 -10.63
CA VAL A 198 11.09 4.39 -11.62
C VAL A 198 11.33 3.56 -12.89
N THR A 199 11.36 2.23 -12.78
CA THR A 199 11.52 1.31 -13.92
C THR A 199 10.23 1.17 -14.74
N ALA A 200 9.07 1.36 -14.10
CA ALA A 200 7.75 1.27 -14.73
C ALA A 200 7.42 2.53 -15.55
#